data_AF-X7E8D3-F1
#
_entry.id   AF-X7E8D3-F1
#
_cell.length_a   1.000
_cell.length_b   1.000
_cell.length_c   1.000
_cell.angle_alpha   90.00
_cell.angle_beta   90.00
_cell.angle_gamma   90.00
#
_symmetry.space_group_name_H-M   'P 1'
#
loop_
_entity.id
_entity.type
_entity.pdbx_description
1 polymer ?
#
loop_
_entity_poly.entity_id
_entity_poly.type
_entity_poly.pdbx_seq_one_letter_code
_entity_poly.pdbx_strand_id
1 'polypeptide(L)'
;MAETDNPLINVLRGGIAILLVAILAYWIYFRWWQERTIVVDTETGALEIELEAELSGKAFRDAWYCQRGPDPDSDVVPPSAAGCPSRTHHWVDPKPLATPVLPAGTHLRITSWSDALRIDVVSLPGRYDGTDVADLAGGAILLHGPEALGAVGTLPLSGKVQIGALFSETDRISVVSGIYQLRGYTPWGRIFSDMRELRGGRLLAGARVRFVESDGATATGHVAVMTPDPQTTLMRVTAISEHALSNLAISYYFTDEVVIRPSFLEALILDPLFQILIMIFGAIAGYGWLRRLQLGTRVRTRSHSKPEDDG
;
A
#
# COMPACT_ATOMS: atom_id res chain seq x y z
N MET A 1 -20.06 -60.20 -13.18
CA MET A 1 -19.99 -59.19 -12.10
C MET A 1 -20.54 -57.90 -12.68
N ALA A 2 -21.80 -57.59 -12.37
CA ALA A 2 -22.40 -56.33 -12.78
C ALA A 2 -22.05 -55.30 -11.72
N GLU A 3 -21.23 -54.32 -12.10
CA GLU A 3 -20.92 -53.15 -11.29
C GLU A 3 -22.21 -52.33 -11.19
N THR A 4 -22.91 -52.44 -10.06
CA THR A 4 -24.08 -51.60 -9.78
C THR A 4 -23.60 -50.17 -9.63
N ASP A 5 -23.64 -49.43 -10.74
CA ASP A 5 -23.48 -47.99 -10.79
C ASP A 5 -24.54 -47.36 -9.88
N ASN A 6 -24.15 -47.07 -8.64
CA ASN A 6 -25.04 -46.42 -7.70
C ASN A 6 -25.24 -44.98 -8.19
N PRO A 7 -26.45 -44.61 -8.66
CA PRO A 7 -26.69 -43.31 -9.28
C PRO A 7 -26.37 -42.15 -8.33
N LEU A 8 -26.49 -42.38 -7.02
CA LEU A 8 -26.10 -41.44 -5.97
C LEU A 8 -24.59 -41.14 -5.94
N ILE A 9 -23.75 -42.15 -6.20
CA ILE A 9 -22.30 -41.99 -6.25
C ILE A 9 -21.90 -41.24 -7.52
N ASN A 10 -22.56 -41.51 -8.65
CA ASN A 10 -22.26 -40.82 -9.92
C ASN A 10 -22.72 -39.35 -9.90
N VAL A 11 -23.86 -39.04 -9.27
CA VAL A 11 -24.28 -37.65 -9.02
C VAL A 11 -23.31 -36.94 -8.07
N LEU A 12 -22.86 -37.59 -7.00
CA LEU A 12 -21.89 -37.02 -6.07
C LEU A 12 -20.54 -36.75 -6.75
N ARG A 13 -20.03 -37.70 -7.54
CA ARG A 13 -18.79 -37.55 -8.33
C ARG A 13 -18.90 -36.41 -9.34
N GLY A 14 -20.03 -36.32 -10.04
CA GLY A 14 -20.30 -35.22 -10.96
C GLY A 14 -20.32 -33.86 -10.25
N GLY A 15 -20.98 -33.77 -9.10
CA GLY A 15 -21.01 -32.54 -8.28
C GLY A 15 -19.63 -32.12 -7.78
N ILE A 16 -18.82 -33.07 -7.31
CA ILE A 16 -17.44 -32.81 -6.88
C ILE A 16 -16.57 -32.35 -8.06
N ALA A 17 -16.69 -33.00 -9.22
CA ALA A 17 -15.92 -32.64 -10.40
C ALA A 17 -16.27 -31.22 -10.88
N ILE A 18 -17.55 -30.87 -10.95
CA ILE A 18 -17.99 -29.52 -11.30
C ILE A 18 -17.49 -28.49 -10.30
N LEU A 19 -17.57 -28.80 -8.99
CA LEU A 19 -17.06 -27.93 -7.94
C LEU A 19 -15.55 -27.70 -8.09
N LEU A 20 -14.77 -28.76 -8.33
CA LEU A 20 -13.33 -28.66 -8.51
C LEU A 20 -12.96 -27.86 -9.76
N VAL A 21 -13.67 -28.08 -10.88
CA VAL A 21 -13.46 -27.30 -12.12
C VAL A 21 -13.83 -25.83 -11.91
N ALA A 22 -14.93 -25.54 -11.21
CA ALA A 22 -15.32 -24.18 -10.87
C ALA A 22 -14.28 -23.50 -9.97
N ILE A 23 -13.78 -24.20 -8.95
CA ILE A 23 -12.70 -23.70 -8.07
C ILE A 23 -11.44 -23.42 -8.88
N LEU A 24 -11.05 -24.34 -9.78
CA LEU A 24 -9.83 -24.21 -10.59
C LEU A 24 -9.94 -23.06 -11.59
N ALA A 25 -11.03 -23.01 -12.37
CA ALA A 25 -11.29 -21.95 -13.34
C ALA A 25 -11.36 -20.57 -12.67
N TYR A 26 -11.99 -20.52 -11.49
CA TYR A 26 -12.04 -19.32 -10.69
C TYR A 26 -10.66 -18.92 -10.14
N TRP A 27 -9.83 -19.87 -9.69
CA TRP A 27 -8.47 -19.60 -9.22
C TRP A 27 -7.58 -19.03 -10.32
N ILE A 28 -7.69 -19.58 -11.53
CA ILE A 28 -6.98 -19.10 -12.72
C ILE A 28 -7.44 -17.67 -13.03
N TYR A 29 -8.75 -17.44 -13.05
CA TYR A 29 -9.33 -16.11 -13.23
C TYR A 29 -8.80 -15.11 -12.19
N PHE A 30 -8.86 -15.46 -10.91
CA PHE A 30 -8.46 -14.58 -9.82
C PHE A 30 -6.97 -14.24 -9.85
N ARG A 31 -6.11 -15.23 -10.13
CA ARG A 31 -4.66 -15.02 -10.20
C ARG A 31 -4.27 -14.06 -11.33
N TRP A 32 -5.03 -14.03 -12.42
CA TRP A 32 -4.69 -13.25 -13.61
C TRP A 32 -5.34 -11.87 -13.63
N TRP A 33 -6.50 -11.70 -12.98
CA TRP A 33 -7.36 -10.53 -13.21
C TRP A 33 -7.70 -9.72 -11.96
N GLN A 34 -7.20 -10.06 -10.78
CA GLN A 34 -7.56 -9.32 -9.58
C GLN A 34 -6.72 -8.04 -9.42
N GLU A 35 -7.18 -6.97 -10.04
CA GLU A 35 -6.68 -5.62 -9.81
C GLU A 35 -6.85 -5.22 -8.34
N ARG A 36 -5.81 -4.60 -7.81
CA ARG A 36 -5.69 -4.22 -6.39
C ARG A 36 -5.13 -2.81 -6.31
N THR A 37 -5.55 -2.11 -5.27
CA THR A 37 -5.00 -0.81 -4.91
C THR A 37 -4.58 -0.87 -3.46
N ILE A 38 -3.35 -0.47 -3.20
CA ILE A 38 -2.80 -0.41 -1.87
C ILE A 38 -2.79 1.03 -1.45
N VAL A 39 -3.33 1.32 -0.28
CA VAL A 39 -3.29 2.63 0.35
C VAL A 39 -2.45 2.50 1.62
N VAL A 40 -1.44 3.35 1.75
CA VAL A 40 -0.60 3.47 2.94
C VAL A 40 -0.74 4.89 3.44
N ASP A 41 -1.18 5.06 4.68
CA ASP A 41 -1.25 6.36 5.36
C ASP A 41 -0.39 6.29 6.60
N THR A 42 0.72 7.03 6.60
CA THR A 42 1.75 6.91 7.63
C THR A 42 2.41 8.23 7.91
N GLU A 43 2.86 8.39 9.14
CA GLU A 43 3.83 9.39 9.54
C GLU A 43 5.23 8.81 9.35
N THR A 44 6.15 9.56 8.77
CA THR A 44 7.54 9.15 8.55
C THR A 44 8.48 10.35 8.64
N GLY A 45 9.70 10.14 9.10
CA GLY A 45 10.77 11.15 8.99
C GLY A 45 11.46 11.18 7.62
N ALA A 46 11.37 10.08 6.86
CA ALA A 46 12.10 9.90 5.60
C ALA A 46 11.31 9.14 4.53
N LEU A 47 11.47 9.55 3.27
CA LEU A 47 10.87 8.96 2.08
C LEU A 47 11.89 8.96 0.94
N GLU A 48 12.03 7.85 0.23
CA GLU A 48 12.78 7.79 -1.01
C GLU A 48 11.82 7.53 -2.19
N ILE A 49 12.07 8.19 -3.31
CA ILE A 49 11.28 8.02 -4.53
C ILE A 49 12.14 8.19 -5.78
N GLU A 50 11.99 7.29 -6.74
CA GLU A 50 12.42 7.49 -8.12
C GLU A 50 11.24 8.05 -8.91
N LEU A 51 11.34 9.29 -9.38
CA LEU A 51 10.24 9.98 -10.07
C LEU A 51 9.90 9.30 -11.40
N GLU A 52 8.61 9.11 -11.67
CA GLU A 52 8.12 8.70 -12.99
C GLU A 52 7.64 9.88 -13.82
N ALA A 53 7.19 10.95 -13.16
CA ALA A 53 6.80 12.20 -13.79
C ALA A 53 7.75 13.32 -13.40
N GLU A 54 7.88 14.31 -14.27
CA GLU A 54 8.59 15.55 -13.95
C GLU A 54 7.91 16.25 -12.76
N LEU A 55 8.73 16.68 -11.81
CA LEU A 55 8.32 17.51 -10.70
C LEU A 55 8.82 18.93 -10.96
N SER A 56 7.90 19.80 -11.36
CA SER A 56 8.18 21.21 -11.65
C SER A 56 7.12 22.14 -11.09
N GLY A 57 7.46 23.44 -11.03
CA GLY A 57 6.50 24.51 -10.83
C GLY A 57 6.39 25.05 -9.40
N LYS A 58 5.15 25.41 -9.02
CA LYS A 58 4.83 26.19 -7.80
C LYS A 58 5.33 25.54 -6.49
N ALA A 59 5.56 24.23 -6.50
CA ALA A 59 5.99 23.45 -5.34
C ALA A 59 7.37 23.89 -4.80
N PHE A 60 8.18 24.57 -5.60
CA PHE A 60 9.50 25.06 -5.19
C PHE A 60 9.59 26.58 -5.14
N ARG A 61 8.46 27.29 -5.11
CA ARG A 61 8.49 28.74 -4.90
C ARG A 61 9.06 29.04 -3.53
N ASP A 62 9.93 30.03 -3.48
CA ASP A 62 10.57 30.50 -2.24
C ASP A 62 11.36 29.40 -1.50
N ALA A 63 11.83 28.39 -2.25
CA ALA A 63 12.70 27.34 -1.74
C ALA A 63 14.18 27.77 -1.80
N TRP A 64 14.94 27.31 -0.82
CA TRP A 64 16.41 27.37 -0.84
C TRP A 64 16.95 26.23 -1.69
N TYR A 65 18.00 26.49 -2.46
CA TYR A 65 18.61 25.48 -3.33
C TYR A 65 20.07 25.29 -2.99
N CYS A 66 20.50 24.04 -2.94
CA CYS A 66 21.89 23.66 -2.84
C CYS A 66 22.31 23.08 -4.20
N GLN A 67 23.13 23.82 -4.94
CA GLN A 67 23.54 23.47 -6.30
C GLN A 67 25.05 23.60 -6.48
N ARG A 68 25.59 22.92 -7.49
CA ARG A 68 26.96 23.07 -7.93
C ARG A 68 27.14 24.43 -8.61
N GLY A 69 28.27 25.06 -8.38
CA GLY A 69 28.67 26.26 -9.09
C GLY A 69 29.99 26.80 -8.54
N PRO A 70 30.53 27.89 -9.12
CA PRO A 70 31.71 28.54 -8.58
C PRO A 70 31.38 28.97 -7.15
N ASP A 71 32.17 28.48 -6.19
CA ASP A 71 32.07 28.80 -4.77
C ASP A 71 32.03 30.33 -4.64
N PRO A 72 30.85 30.93 -4.45
CA PRO A 72 30.84 32.34 -4.17
C PRO A 72 31.43 32.46 -2.76
N ASP A 73 32.04 33.58 -2.43
CA ASP A 73 32.21 33.99 -1.02
C ASP A 73 30.83 34.19 -0.32
N SER A 74 29.85 33.31 -0.56
CA SER A 74 28.50 33.43 -0.06
C SER A 74 28.43 32.84 1.33
N ASP A 75 28.44 33.72 2.33
CA ASP A 75 27.96 33.49 3.70
C ASP A 75 26.44 33.15 3.75
N VAL A 76 25.87 32.68 2.65
CA VAL A 76 24.45 32.36 2.50
C VAL A 76 24.22 31.01 3.17
N VAL A 77 23.69 31.07 4.39
CA VAL A 77 23.35 29.89 5.19
C VAL A 77 21.84 29.90 5.42
N PRO A 78 21.13 28.80 5.09
CA PRO A 78 19.70 28.75 5.32
C PRO A 78 19.40 28.83 6.83
N PRO A 79 18.23 29.38 7.22
CA PRO A 79 17.92 29.58 8.64
C PRO A 79 17.85 28.28 9.46
N SER A 80 17.60 27.14 8.81
CA SER A 80 17.58 25.82 9.45
C SER A 80 18.95 25.27 9.84
N ALA A 81 20.04 26.00 9.58
CA ALA A 81 21.44 25.55 9.75
C ALA A 81 21.76 24.26 8.99
N ALA A 82 20.94 23.91 8.00
CA ALA A 82 21.13 22.76 7.14
C ALA A 82 22.37 22.93 6.27
N GLY A 83 23.29 21.96 6.35
CA GLY A 83 24.39 21.87 5.40
C GLY A 83 23.93 21.35 4.03
N CYS A 84 24.67 21.72 2.99
CA CYS A 84 24.59 21.05 1.70
C CYS A 84 25.04 19.58 1.82
N PRO A 85 24.37 18.62 1.15
CA PRO A 85 24.79 17.21 1.19
C PRO A 85 26.19 16.96 0.61
N SER A 86 26.60 17.77 -0.35
CA SER A 86 27.95 17.71 -0.94
C SER A 86 28.74 18.98 -0.66
N ARG A 87 30.05 18.83 -0.40
CA ARG A 87 30.99 19.93 -0.21
C ARG A 87 31.24 20.77 -1.47
N THR A 88 30.86 20.26 -2.64
CA THR A 88 31.02 20.94 -3.92
C THR A 88 29.83 21.83 -4.30
N HIS A 89 28.85 21.93 -3.39
CA HIS A 89 27.62 22.68 -3.60
C HIS A 89 27.51 23.78 -2.56
N HIS A 90 26.83 24.87 -2.92
CA HIS A 90 26.56 26.01 -2.06
C HIS A 90 25.07 26.34 -2.05
N TRP A 91 24.62 26.99 -0.98
CA TRP A 91 23.25 27.45 -0.88
C TRP A 91 23.02 28.70 -1.72
N VAL A 92 21.86 28.73 -2.36
CA VAL A 92 21.35 29.84 -3.15
C VAL A 92 20.05 30.29 -2.50
N ASP A 93 19.96 31.60 -2.23
CA ASP A 93 18.78 32.22 -1.65
C ASP A 93 17.51 31.98 -2.48
N PRO A 94 16.32 31.96 -1.84
CA PRO A 94 15.06 31.82 -2.53
C PRO A 94 14.87 32.89 -3.60
N LYS A 95 14.70 32.47 -4.86
CA LYS A 95 14.41 33.38 -5.98
C LYS A 95 12.96 33.17 -6.44
N PRO A 96 12.10 34.20 -6.40
CA PRO A 96 10.66 34.07 -6.70
C PRO A 96 10.36 33.68 -8.16
N LEU A 97 11.33 33.77 -9.08
CA LEU A 97 11.18 33.52 -10.51
C LEU A 97 11.97 32.30 -11.03
N ALA A 98 12.85 31.70 -10.22
CA ALA A 98 13.63 30.54 -10.63
C ALA A 98 13.06 29.29 -9.95
N THR A 99 12.27 28.50 -10.69
CA THR A 99 11.77 27.21 -10.20
C THR A 99 12.56 26.09 -10.87
N PRO A 100 13.39 25.34 -10.13
CA PRO A 100 14.07 24.19 -10.70
C PRO A 100 13.06 23.13 -11.15
N VAL A 101 13.46 22.40 -12.17
CA VAL A 101 12.70 21.29 -12.74
C VAL A 101 13.44 20.00 -12.42
N LEU A 102 12.76 19.06 -11.77
CA LEU A 102 13.29 17.74 -11.49
C LEU A 102 12.69 16.74 -12.48
N PRO A 103 13.48 16.21 -13.43
CA PRO A 103 12.94 15.37 -14.49
C PRO A 103 12.50 13.99 -14.00
N ALA A 104 11.68 13.31 -14.80
CA ALA A 104 11.40 11.89 -14.60
C ALA A 104 12.70 11.05 -14.61
N GLY A 105 12.79 10.10 -13.69
CA GLY A 105 13.94 9.25 -13.39
C GLY A 105 14.88 9.83 -12.32
N THR A 106 14.55 10.99 -11.74
CA THR A 106 15.32 11.56 -10.62
C THR A 106 15.09 10.75 -9.36
N HIS A 107 16.17 10.39 -8.67
CA HIS A 107 16.10 9.78 -7.35
C HIS A 107 16.13 10.87 -6.28
N LEU A 108 15.04 10.97 -5.53
CA LEU A 108 14.86 11.92 -4.46
C LEU A 108 14.84 11.23 -3.11
N ARG A 109 15.40 11.92 -2.12
CA ARG A 109 15.25 11.59 -0.71
C ARG A 109 14.65 12.79 0.00
N ILE A 110 13.50 12.57 0.60
CA ILE A 110 12.75 13.60 1.31
C ILE A 110 12.88 13.32 2.80
N THR A 111 13.31 14.34 3.54
CA THR A 111 13.46 14.30 5.00
C THR A 111 12.71 15.47 5.62
N SER A 112 12.10 15.22 6.77
CA SER A 112 11.36 16.22 7.53
C SER A 112 12.18 16.69 8.73
N TRP A 113 12.13 17.99 8.99
CA TRP A 113 12.68 18.66 10.17
C TRP A 113 11.61 19.53 10.84
N SER A 114 11.91 19.99 12.06
CA SER A 114 11.07 21.00 12.72
C SER A 114 11.04 22.28 11.88
N ASP A 115 9.87 22.59 11.32
CA ASP A 115 9.63 23.77 10.45
C ASP A 115 10.41 23.77 9.11
N ALA A 116 10.78 22.58 8.61
CA ALA A 116 11.38 22.46 7.29
C ALA A 116 11.16 21.10 6.62
N LEU A 117 11.13 21.10 5.29
CA LEU A 117 11.15 19.91 4.45
C LEU A 117 12.37 19.99 3.53
N ARG A 118 13.23 18.97 3.58
CA ARG A 118 14.41 18.88 2.73
C ARG A 118 14.25 17.75 1.72
N ILE A 119 14.54 18.07 0.47
CA ILE A 119 14.49 17.17 -0.68
C ILE A 119 15.91 17.08 -1.25
N ASP A 120 16.63 16.03 -0.90
CA ASP A 120 17.93 15.73 -1.47
C ASP A 120 17.77 15.11 -2.86
N VAL A 121 18.53 15.64 -3.82
CA VAL A 121 18.59 15.10 -5.18
C VAL A 121 19.76 14.12 -5.24
N VAL A 122 19.46 12.84 -5.00
CA VAL A 122 20.49 11.78 -4.88
C VAL A 122 21.20 11.57 -6.22
N SER A 123 20.42 11.46 -7.29
CA SER A 123 20.94 11.31 -8.65
C SER A 123 19.92 11.77 -9.69
N LEU A 124 20.44 12.18 -10.84
CA LEU A 124 19.67 12.56 -12.01
C LEU A 124 19.89 11.55 -13.14
N PRO A 125 18.95 11.42 -14.09
CA PRO A 125 19.16 10.61 -15.29
C PRO A 125 20.34 11.17 -16.10
N GLY A 126 21.26 10.30 -16.56
CA GLY A 126 22.48 10.73 -17.26
C GLY A 126 22.26 11.51 -18.56
N ARG A 127 21.04 11.49 -19.13
CA ARG A 127 20.69 12.35 -20.29
C ARG A 127 20.74 13.85 -19.99
N TYR A 128 20.78 14.25 -18.72
CA TYR A 128 20.88 15.65 -18.29
C TYR A 128 22.30 16.07 -17.94
N ASP A 129 23.29 15.19 -18.07
CA ASP A 129 24.69 15.51 -17.78
C ASP A 129 25.16 16.73 -18.60
N GLY A 130 25.72 17.73 -17.92
CA GLY A 130 26.19 18.97 -18.54
C GLY A 130 25.11 20.02 -18.83
N THR A 131 23.88 19.81 -18.39
CA THR A 131 22.82 20.84 -18.39
C THR A 131 22.74 21.55 -17.03
N ASP A 132 22.08 22.70 -16.98
CA ASP A 132 21.82 23.45 -15.73
C ASP A 132 21.10 22.60 -14.66
N VAL A 133 20.33 21.58 -15.07
CA VAL A 133 19.67 20.64 -14.15
C VAL A 133 20.69 19.75 -13.44
N ALA A 134 21.78 19.38 -14.11
CA ALA A 134 22.82 18.52 -13.53
C ALA A 134 23.54 19.16 -12.33
N ASP A 135 23.47 20.49 -12.19
CA ASP A 135 24.04 21.20 -11.05
C ASP A 135 23.29 20.88 -9.74
N LEU A 136 22.07 20.34 -9.83
CA LEU A 136 21.32 19.86 -8.67
C LEU A 136 21.71 18.43 -8.25
N ALA A 137 22.44 17.66 -9.07
CA ALA A 137 22.82 16.28 -8.72
C ALA A 137 23.78 16.24 -7.53
N GLY A 138 23.33 15.61 -6.43
CA GLY A 138 24.05 15.59 -5.15
C GLY A 138 23.82 16.84 -4.30
N GLY A 139 22.88 17.70 -4.73
CA GLY A 139 22.41 18.89 -4.03
C GLY A 139 21.12 18.64 -3.25
N ALA A 140 20.43 19.72 -2.88
CA ALA A 140 19.21 19.68 -2.09
C ALA A 140 18.28 20.86 -2.38
N ILE A 141 16.99 20.68 -2.14
CA ILE A 141 15.98 21.72 -2.11
C ILE A 141 15.43 21.77 -0.69
N LEU A 142 15.37 22.97 -0.10
CA LEU A 142 14.92 23.17 1.26
C LEU A 142 13.74 24.14 1.28
N LEU A 143 12.61 23.65 1.76
CA LEU A 143 11.42 24.44 2.06
C LEU A 143 11.41 24.74 3.56
N HIS A 144 11.55 26.00 3.93
CA HIS A 144 11.66 26.40 5.33
C HIS A 144 10.61 27.46 5.69
N GLY A 145 9.99 27.28 6.85
CA GLY A 145 9.02 28.22 7.40
C GLY A 145 7.59 27.98 6.91
N PRO A 146 6.61 28.57 7.62
CA PRO A 146 5.19 28.34 7.37
C PRO A 146 4.71 28.87 6.01
N GLU A 147 5.37 29.89 5.46
CA GLU A 147 5.01 30.47 4.16
C GLU A 147 5.35 29.49 3.03
N ALA A 148 6.59 28.98 2.98
CA ALA A 148 7.01 28.01 1.98
C ALA A 148 6.26 26.67 2.13
N LEU A 149 6.12 26.17 3.35
CA LEU A 149 5.39 24.92 3.62
C LEU A 149 3.89 25.06 3.33
N GLY A 150 3.29 26.21 3.66
CA GLY A 150 1.89 26.51 3.38
C GLY A 150 1.61 26.72 1.89
N ALA A 151 2.55 27.31 1.15
CA ALA A 151 2.44 27.48 -0.30
C ALA A 151 2.45 26.15 -1.06
N VAL A 152 3.21 25.16 -0.56
CA VAL A 152 3.21 23.81 -1.09
C VAL A 152 1.94 23.06 -0.68
N GLY A 153 1.58 23.10 0.61
CA GLY A 153 0.42 22.43 1.20
C GLY A 153 0.52 20.90 1.16
N THR A 154 0.57 20.33 -0.03
CA THR A 154 0.82 18.90 -0.27
C THR A 154 1.72 18.78 -1.48
N LEU A 155 2.79 18.00 -1.36
CA LEU A 155 3.70 17.71 -2.46
C LEU A 155 3.26 16.42 -3.16
N PRO A 156 2.62 16.50 -4.34
CA PRO A 156 2.25 15.32 -5.11
C PRO A 156 3.47 14.76 -5.83
N LEU A 157 3.70 13.46 -5.69
CA LEU A 157 4.80 12.74 -6.31
C LEU A 157 4.26 11.47 -6.97
N SER A 158 4.92 11.01 -8.01
CA SER A 158 4.60 9.74 -8.66
C SER A 158 5.88 9.02 -9.02
N GLY A 159 5.93 7.72 -8.74
CA GLY A 159 7.05 6.87 -9.11
C GLY A 159 7.28 5.70 -8.17
N LYS A 160 8.49 5.14 -8.16
CA LYS A 160 8.82 3.98 -7.32
C LYS A 160 9.19 4.44 -5.92
N VAL A 161 8.36 4.08 -4.95
CA VAL A 161 8.37 4.69 -3.62
C VAL A 161 8.86 3.70 -2.57
N GLN A 162 9.72 4.19 -1.68
CA GLN A 162 10.13 3.50 -0.47
C GLN A 162 9.94 4.41 0.75
N ILE A 163 9.00 4.06 1.62
CA ILE A 163 8.67 4.80 2.83
C ILE A 163 9.49 4.23 4.00
N GLY A 164 10.13 5.10 4.79
CA GLY A 164 10.95 4.66 5.92
C GLY A 164 12.35 4.17 5.55
N ALA A 165 12.79 4.43 4.30
CA ALA A 165 14.00 3.85 3.72
C ALA A 165 15.26 4.05 4.59
N LEU A 166 15.35 5.13 5.36
CA LEU A 166 16.53 5.52 6.10
C LEU A 166 16.23 6.03 7.50
N PHE A 167 17.25 5.94 8.37
CA PHE A 167 17.28 6.63 9.65
C PHE A 167 17.20 8.13 9.39
N SER A 168 16.39 8.85 10.16
CA SER A 168 16.45 10.29 10.14
C SER A 168 17.84 10.71 10.62
N GLU A 169 18.49 11.67 9.94
CA GLU A 169 19.78 12.20 10.40
C GLU A 169 19.64 12.89 11.76
N THR A 170 18.44 13.37 12.10
CA THR A 170 18.12 14.06 13.36
C THR A 170 17.70 13.09 14.47
N ASP A 171 16.93 12.06 14.13
CA ASP A 171 16.50 11.00 15.05
C ASP A 171 17.02 9.66 14.52
N ARG A 172 18.01 9.08 15.20
CA ARG A 172 18.71 7.81 14.84
C ARG A 172 17.78 6.59 14.67
N ILE A 173 16.46 6.77 14.68
CA ILE A 173 15.42 5.77 14.46
C ILE A 173 14.46 6.35 13.42
N SER A 174 14.30 5.67 12.28
CA SER A 174 13.23 6.00 11.33
C SER A 174 11.89 5.67 11.99
N VAL A 175 11.16 6.70 12.41
CA VAL A 175 9.82 6.51 12.97
C VAL A 175 8.84 6.49 11.81
N VAL A 176 8.50 5.29 11.34
CA VAL A 176 7.35 5.06 10.45
C VAL A 176 6.23 4.47 11.28
N SER A 177 5.12 5.19 11.42
CA SER A 177 3.93 4.67 12.10
C SER A 177 2.67 5.08 11.34
N GLY A 178 1.78 4.11 11.13
CA GLY A 178 0.61 4.35 10.31
C GLY A 178 -0.28 3.14 10.14
N ILE A 179 -1.04 3.15 9.06
CA ILE A 179 -1.92 2.08 8.64
C ILE A 179 -1.74 1.79 7.15
N TYR A 180 -2.04 0.56 6.77
CA TYR A 180 -2.15 0.18 5.37
C TYR A 180 -3.49 -0.51 5.13
N GLN A 181 -4.01 -0.35 3.92
CA GLN A 181 -5.22 -0.99 3.42
C GLN A 181 -4.96 -1.53 2.02
N LEU A 182 -5.19 -2.82 1.82
CA LEU A 182 -5.21 -3.44 0.51
C LEU A 182 -6.66 -3.55 0.08
N ARG A 183 -7.01 -2.81 -0.97
CA ARG A 183 -8.33 -2.78 -1.57
C ARG A 183 -8.33 -3.56 -2.87
N GLY A 184 -9.44 -4.20 -3.17
CA GLY A 184 -9.62 -4.90 -4.43
C GLY A 184 -11.06 -5.33 -4.63
N TYR A 185 -11.33 -5.91 -5.80
CA TYR A 185 -12.66 -6.39 -6.13
C TYR A 185 -12.91 -7.79 -5.58
N THR A 186 -14.10 -7.98 -5.02
CA THR A 186 -14.73 -9.31 -4.92
C THR A 186 -15.40 -9.66 -6.26
N PRO A 187 -15.72 -10.94 -6.54
CA PRO A 187 -16.46 -11.32 -7.74
C PRO A 187 -17.70 -10.47 -8.02
N TRP A 188 -18.53 -10.28 -6.98
CA TRP A 188 -19.70 -9.42 -7.05
C TRP A 188 -19.31 -7.95 -7.19
N GLY A 189 -18.32 -7.50 -6.40
CA GLY A 189 -17.81 -6.14 -6.44
C GLY A 189 -17.33 -5.73 -7.83
N ARG A 190 -16.74 -6.65 -8.61
CA ARG A 190 -16.32 -6.39 -9.99
C ARG A 190 -17.50 -6.05 -10.91
N ILE A 191 -18.65 -6.71 -10.75
CA ILE A 191 -19.85 -6.46 -11.57
C ILE A 191 -20.39 -5.04 -11.29
N PHE A 192 -20.28 -4.56 -10.06
CA PHE A 192 -20.80 -3.27 -9.62
C PHE A 192 -19.73 -2.19 -9.42
N SER A 193 -18.48 -2.47 -9.80
CA SER A 193 -17.31 -1.61 -9.54
C SER A 193 -17.16 -1.18 -8.07
N ASP A 194 -17.51 -2.06 -7.13
CA ASP A 194 -17.37 -1.86 -5.68
C ASP A 194 -16.04 -2.47 -5.20
N MET A 195 -15.10 -1.61 -4.81
CA MET A 195 -13.85 -2.02 -4.18
C MET A 195 -13.99 -2.11 -2.67
N ARG A 196 -13.47 -3.19 -2.10
CA ARG A 196 -13.53 -3.44 -0.66
C ARG A 196 -12.14 -3.59 -0.08
N GLU A 197 -12.01 -3.25 1.20
CA GLU A 197 -10.81 -3.58 1.96
C GLU A 197 -10.72 -5.09 2.13
N LEU A 198 -9.75 -5.70 1.45
CA LEU A 198 -9.49 -7.14 1.52
C LEU A 198 -8.63 -7.47 2.75
N ARG A 199 -7.71 -6.56 3.10
CA ARG A 199 -6.82 -6.70 4.24
C ARG A 199 -6.31 -5.34 4.67
N GLY A 200 -6.22 -5.11 5.97
CA GLY A 200 -5.61 -3.93 6.53
C GLY A 200 -4.81 -4.25 7.78
N GLY A 201 -3.99 -3.30 8.20
CA GLY A 201 -3.18 -3.46 9.41
C GLY A 201 -2.48 -2.18 9.82
N ARG A 202 -1.85 -2.23 10.99
CA ARG A 202 -1.02 -1.15 11.52
C ARG A 202 0.43 -1.36 11.09
N LEU A 203 1.09 -0.27 10.71
CA LEU A 203 2.54 -0.20 10.53
C LEU A 203 3.16 0.16 11.87
N LEU A 204 4.04 -0.70 12.36
CA LEU A 204 4.79 -0.46 13.59
C LEU A 204 6.01 0.43 13.31
N ALA A 205 6.46 1.14 14.35
CA ALA A 205 7.67 1.95 14.31
C ALA A 205 8.86 1.18 13.72
N GLY A 206 9.56 1.81 12.76
CA GLY A 206 10.67 1.21 12.03
C GLY A 206 10.28 0.36 10.83
N ALA A 207 9.02 0.38 10.41
CA ALA A 207 8.59 -0.24 9.17
C ALA A 207 9.21 0.44 7.93
N ARG A 208 9.67 -0.37 6.99
CA ARG A 208 10.01 0.03 5.63
C ARG A 208 8.99 -0.53 4.69
N VAL A 209 8.41 0.33 3.87
CA VAL A 209 7.26 -0.04 3.03
C VAL A 209 7.57 0.31 1.59
N ARG A 210 7.35 -0.66 0.69
CA ARG A 210 7.42 -0.45 -0.75
C ARG A 210 6.27 -1.16 -1.45
N PHE A 211 5.78 -0.58 -2.53
CA PHE A 211 4.86 -1.28 -3.44
C PHE A 211 5.68 -2.22 -4.32
N VAL A 212 5.18 -3.44 -4.53
CA VAL A 212 5.92 -4.45 -5.30
C VAL A 212 5.04 -5.13 -6.33
N GLU A 213 5.59 -5.35 -7.50
CA GLU A 213 4.97 -6.15 -8.54
C GLU A 213 5.02 -7.64 -8.21
N SER A 214 4.44 -8.46 -9.09
CA SER A 214 4.37 -9.91 -8.91
C SER A 214 5.73 -10.61 -8.95
N ASP A 215 6.70 -10.02 -9.66
CA ASP A 215 8.09 -10.49 -9.81
C ASP A 215 9.02 -10.01 -8.68
N GLY A 216 8.54 -9.12 -7.80
CA GLY A 216 9.29 -8.55 -6.68
C GLY A 216 9.94 -7.20 -6.97
N ALA A 217 9.86 -6.68 -8.20
CA ALA A 217 10.30 -5.33 -8.54
C ALA A 217 9.45 -4.27 -7.80
N THR A 218 10.03 -3.10 -7.54
CA THR A 218 9.29 -1.99 -6.91
C THR A 218 8.32 -1.39 -7.92
N ALA A 219 7.03 -1.40 -7.56
CA ALA A 219 5.95 -0.86 -8.36
C ALA A 219 5.82 0.66 -8.18
N THR A 220 5.23 1.32 -9.17
CA THR A 220 4.85 2.74 -9.09
C THR A 220 3.72 2.96 -8.09
N GLY A 221 3.82 4.06 -7.35
CA GLY A 221 2.72 4.63 -6.60
C GLY A 221 2.66 6.15 -6.72
N HIS A 222 1.48 6.69 -6.45
CA HIS A 222 1.23 8.11 -6.28
C HIS A 222 1.29 8.46 -4.80
N VAL A 223 2.07 9.48 -4.45
CA VAL A 223 2.32 9.88 -3.07
C VAL A 223 1.93 11.32 -2.87
N ALA A 224 1.19 11.56 -1.80
CA ALA A 224 0.93 12.88 -1.27
C ALA A 224 1.75 13.03 0.02
N VAL A 225 2.76 13.90 -0.02
CA VAL A 225 3.53 14.28 1.19
C VAL A 225 2.91 15.56 1.74
N MET A 226 2.27 15.46 2.89
CA MET A 226 1.81 16.61 3.65
C MET A 226 2.97 17.16 4.46
N THR A 227 3.11 18.48 4.45
CA THR A 227 4.17 19.17 5.18
C THR A 227 4.07 18.87 6.68
N PRO A 228 5.21 18.76 7.38
CA PRO A 228 5.23 18.43 8.79
C PRO A 228 4.52 19.51 9.60
N ASP A 229 3.86 19.09 10.69
CA ASP A 229 3.48 20.04 11.74
C ASP A 229 4.76 20.70 12.27
N PRO A 230 4.84 22.04 12.39
CA PRO A 230 6.03 22.73 12.89
C PRO A 230 6.52 22.22 14.26
N GLN A 231 5.68 21.52 15.03
CA GLN A 231 6.03 20.91 16.32
C GLN A 231 6.61 19.48 16.20
N THR A 232 6.60 18.88 15.01
CA THR A 232 7.03 17.49 14.79
C THR A 232 8.12 17.40 13.72
N THR A 233 8.96 16.37 13.82
CA THR A 233 9.97 16.02 12.80
C THR A 233 9.45 14.99 11.80
N LEU A 234 8.14 14.76 11.77
CA LEU A 234 7.49 13.73 10.97
C LEU A 234 6.61 14.40 9.91
N MET A 235 6.73 13.91 8.67
CA MET A 235 5.81 14.23 7.59
C MET A 235 4.74 13.15 7.48
N ARG A 236 3.52 13.55 7.16
CA ARG A 236 2.46 12.59 6.82
C ARG A 236 2.53 12.26 5.34
N VAL A 237 2.56 10.98 5.04
CA VAL A 237 2.69 10.43 3.70
C VAL A 237 1.51 9.52 3.44
N THR A 238 0.71 9.90 2.45
CA THR A 238 -0.34 9.04 1.90
C THR A 238 0.12 8.54 0.53
N ALA A 239 0.39 7.24 0.43
CA ALA A 239 0.83 6.60 -0.80
C ALA A 239 -0.25 5.64 -1.31
N ILE A 240 -0.52 5.68 -2.60
CA ILE A 240 -1.50 4.86 -3.29
C ILE A 240 -0.81 4.15 -4.44
N SER A 241 -0.82 2.82 -4.45
CA SER A 241 -0.29 2.06 -5.60
C SER A 241 -1.19 2.25 -6.82
N GLU A 242 -0.61 2.11 -8.02
CA GLU A 242 -1.43 1.97 -9.22
C GLU A 242 -2.38 0.76 -9.12
N HIS A 243 -3.49 0.84 -9.86
CA HIS A 243 -4.50 -0.20 -9.90
C HIS A 243 -4.01 -1.38 -10.75
N ALA A 244 -3.32 -2.31 -10.12
CA ALA A 244 -2.63 -3.42 -10.78
C ALA A 244 -2.50 -4.63 -9.85
N LEU A 245 -1.66 -5.61 -10.22
CA LEU A 245 -1.29 -6.75 -9.36
C LEU A 245 -0.23 -6.36 -8.29
N SER A 246 -0.37 -5.16 -7.73
CA SER A 246 0.53 -4.62 -6.73
C SER A 246 0.35 -5.35 -5.40
N ASN A 247 1.47 -5.62 -4.74
CA ASN A 247 1.55 -6.18 -3.39
C ASN A 247 2.28 -5.19 -2.48
N LEU A 248 2.15 -5.39 -1.16
CA LEU A 248 2.81 -4.55 -0.17
C LEU A 248 3.98 -5.33 0.40
N ALA A 249 5.20 -4.85 0.21
CA ALA A 249 6.35 -5.37 0.93
C ALA A 249 6.61 -4.53 2.17
N ILE A 250 6.72 -5.20 3.30
CA ILE A 250 7.06 -4.60 4.59
C ILE A 250 8.28 -5.31 5.14
N SER A 251 9.32 -4.56 5.46
CA SER A 251 10.43 -5.05 6.28
C SER A 251 10.50 -4.24 7.57
N TYR A 252 10.84 -4.90 8.66
CA TYR A 252 11.16 -4.26 9.93
C TYR A 252 12.67 -4.31 10.13
N TYR A 253 13.17 -3.53 11.08
CA TYR A 253 14.59 -3.45 11.44
C TYR A 253 15.29 -4.82 11.42
N PHE A 254 16.20 -5.04 10.47
CA PHE A 254 17.00 -6.26 10.29
C PHE A 254 16.19 -7.56 10.08
N THR A 255 14.92 -7.47 9.71
CA THR A 255 14.10 -8.64 9.36
C THR A 255 14.07 -8.86 7.86
N ASP A 256 13.84 -10.11 7.46
CA ASP A 256 13.47 -10.42 6.09
C ASP A 256 12.19 -9.66 5.71
N GLU A 257 12.11 -9.33 4.43
CA GLU A 257 10.95 -8.66 3.87
C GLU A 257 9.76 -9.62 3.81
N VAL A 258 8.62 -9.16 4.32
CA VAL A 258 7.36 -9.86 4.26
C VAL A 258 6.50 -9.21 3.18
N VAL A 259 6.18 -9.98 2.15
CA VAL A 259 5.25 -9.54 1.10
C VAL A 259 3.83 -9.91 1.51
N ILE A 260 3.02 -8.90 1.82
CA ILE A 260 1.60 -9.05 2.10
C ILE A 260 0.85 -9.16 0.79
N ARG A 261 0.24 -10.33 0.58
CA ARG A 261 -0.61 -10.64 -0.57
C ARG A 261 -2.00 -11.03 -0.06
N PRO A 262 -3.06 -10.33 -0.46
CA PRO A 262 -4.39 -10.71 -0.07
C PRO A 262 -4.73 -12.06 -0.72
N SER A 263 -5.27 -12.96 0.09
CA SER A 263 -5.59 -14.31 -0.33
C SER A 263 -6.95 -14.35 -1.02
N PHE A 264 -7.18 -15.39 -1.83
CA PHE A 264 -8.49 -15.62 -2.42
C PHE A 264 -9.59 -15.76 -1.35
N LEU A 265 -9.31 -16.50 -0.27
CA LEU A 265 -10.30 -16.73 0.78
C LEU A 265 -10.76 -15.43 1.43
N GLU A 266 -9.86 -14.45 1.60
CA GLU A 266 -10.21 -13.11 2.10
C GLU A 266 -11.24 -12.44 1.18
N ALA A 267 -11.01 -12.44 -0.14
CA ALA A 267 -11.96 -11.86 -1.11
C ALA A 267 -13.29 -12.62 -1.19
N LEU A 268 -13.28 -13.95 -1.07
CA LEU A 268 -14.50 -14.76 -1.11
C LEU A 268 -15.38 -14.56 0.12
N ILE A 269 -14.78 -14.55 1.32
CA ILE A 269 -15.52 -14.38 2.58
C ILE A 269 -16.20 -13.00 2.63
N LEU A 270 -15.58 -11.99 2.01
CA LEU A 270 -16.09 -10.63 1.93
C LEU A 270 -17.10 -10.40 0.79
N ASP A 271 -17.36 -11.40 -0.04
CA ASP A 271 -18.30 -11.32 -1.17
C ASP A 271 -19.76 -11.43 -0.70
N PRO A 272 -20.62 -10.44 -0.99
CA PRO A 272 -22.04 -10.47 -0.59
C PRO A 272 -22.81 -11.68 -1.13
N LEU A 273 -22.55 -12.10 -2.37
CA LEU A 273 -23.22 -13.24 -2.97
C LEU A 273 -22.85 -14.52 -2.21
N PHE A 274 -21.57 -14.67 -1.87
CA PHE A 274 -21.12 -15.82 -1.10
C PHE A 274 -21.73 -15.85 0.31
N GLN A 275 -21.81 -14.70 0.98
CA GLN A 275 -22.47 -14.57 2.29
C GLN A 275 -23.96 -14.96 2.23
N ILE A 276 -24.68 -14.52 1.20
CA ILE A 276 -26.09 -14.89 0.98
C ILE A 276 -26.22 -16.41 0.74
N LEU A 277 -25.37 -16.99 -0.11
CA LEU A 277 -25.39 -18.42 -0.38
C LEU A 277 -25.13 -19.23 0.90
N ILE A 278 -24.13 -18.87 1.70
CA ILE A 278 -23.87 -19.51 3.00
C ILE A 278 -25.09 -19.43 3.90
N MET A 279 -25.74 -18.27 3.99
CA MET A 279 -26.93 -18.09 4.82
C MET A 279 -28.08 -18.99 4.39
N ILE A 280 -28.36 -19.07 3.08
CA ILE A 280 -29.42 -19.93 2.53
C ILE A 280 -29.11 -21.41 2.78
N PHE A 281 -27.91 -21.88 2.43
CA PHE A 281 -27.52 -23.28 2.63
C PHE A 281 -27.45 -23.65 4.11
N GLY A 282 -26.98 -22.73 4.97
CA GLY A 282 -26.99 -22.88 6.41
C GLY A 282 -28.40 -23.03 6.97
N ALA A 283 -29.35 -22.21 6.50
CA ALA A 283 -30.76 -22.32 6.88
C ALA A 283 -31.38 -23.66 6.44
N ILE A 284 -31.11 -24.12 5.22
CA ILE A 284 -31.59 -25.41 4.70
C ILE A 284 -31.01 -26.57 5.52
N ALA A 285 -29.70 -26.56 5.78
CA ALA A 285 -29.03 -27.59 6.57
C ALA A 285 -29.53 -27.61 8.02
N GLY A 286 -29.68 -26.43 8.64
CA GLY A 286 -30.23 -26.27 9.98
C GLY A 286 -31.68 -26.79 10.07
N TYR A 287 -32.52 -26.48 9.10
CA TYR A 287 -33.89 -27.00 9.02
C TYR A 287 -33.91 -28.53 8.86
N GLY A 288 -33.05 -29.08 7.99
CA GLY A 288 -32.91 -30.53 7.80
C GLY A 288 -32.47 -31.25 9.09
N TRP A 289 -31.54 -30.66 9.84
CA TRP A 289 -31.08 -31.17 11.13
C TRP A 289 -32.18 -31.11 12.20
N LEU A 290 -32.87 -29.97 12.34
CA LEU A 290 -34.01 -29.80 13.26
C LEU A 290 -35.12 -30.82 12.98
N ARG A 291 -35.44 -31.05 11.71
CA ARG A 291 -36.45 -32.05 11.31
C ARG A 291 -36.04 -33.47 11.71
N ARG A 292 -34.75 -33.84 11.58
CA ARG A 292 -34.24 -35.15 12.02
C ARG A 292 -34.34 -35.33 13.54
N LEU A 293 -34.08 -34.29 14.33
CA LEU A 293 -34.22 -34.34 15.79
C LEU A 293 -35.69 -34.52 16.23
N GLN A 294 -36.62 -33.85 15.55
CA GLN A 294 -38.06 -34.00 15.81
C GLN A 294 -38.59 -35.41 15.45
N LEU A 295 -38.03 -36.03 14.41
CA LEU A 295 -38.37 -37.40 14.03
C LEU A 295 -37.77 -38.43 15.01
N GLY A 296 -36.53 -38.24 15.47
CA GLY A 296 -35.88 -39.13 16.45
C GLY A 296 -36.53 -39.11 17.85
N THR A 297 -37.09 -37.97 18.26
CA THR A 297 -37.82 -37.84 19.53
C THR A 297 -39.17 -38.56 19.50
N ARG A 298 -39.91 -38.52 18.38
CA ARG A 298 -41.19 -39.25 18.24
C ARG A 298 -41.06 -40.77 18.28
N VAL A 299 -39.97 -41.32 17.77
CA VAL A 299 -39.73 -42.79 17.77
C VAL A 299 -39.45 -43.30 19.18
N ARG A 300 -38.78 -42.51 20.04
CA ARG A 300 -38.44 -42.92 21.42
C ARG A 300 -39.66 -42.95 22.34
N THR A 301 -40.59 -42.01 22.18
CA THR A 301 -41.86 -41.97 22.94
C THR A 301 -42.83 -43.11 22.62
N ARG A 302 -42.69 -43.79 21.47
CA ARG A 302 -43.58 -44.89 21.08
C ARG A 302 -43.13 -46.27 21.59
N SER A 303 -41.92 -46.38 22.15
CA SER A 303 -41.35 -47.65 22.65
C SER A 303 -41.66 -47.95 24.12
N HIS A 304 -42.38 -47.07 24.83
CA HIS A 304 -42.67 -47.23 26.26
C HIS A 304 -44.11 -47.64 26.61
N SER A 305 -45.01 -47.81 25.64
CA SER A 305 -46.32 -48.42 25.89
C SER A 305 -46.23 -49.94 25.74
N LYS A 306 -45.78 -50.60 26.81
CA LYS A 306 -45.96 -52.05 27.00
C LYS A 306 -47.45 -52.27 27.33
N PRO A 307 -48.17 -53.19 26.67
CA PRO A 307 -49.54 -53.48 27.04
C PRO A 307 -49.53 -54.20 28.39
N GLU A 308 -50.31 -53.69 29.33
CA GLU A 308 -50.74 -54.40 30.53
C GLU A 308 -51.60 -55.60 30.08
N ASP A 309 -51.30 -56.76 30.66
CA ASP A 309 -52.09 -57.98 30.55
C ASP A 309 -53.44 -57.75 31.26
N ASP A 310 -54.54 -57.90 30.52
CA ASP A 310 -55.87 -58.06 31.11
C ASP A 310 -56.17 -59.55 31.29
N GLY A 311 -56.26 -59.97 32.55
CA GLY A 311 -56.88 -61.20 33.02
C GLY A 311 -58.24 -60.93 33.64
#